data_AF-A0A2H0N4H8-F1
#
_entry.id   AF-A0A2H0N4H8-F1
#
_cell.length_a   1.000
_cell.length_b   1.000
_cell.length_c   1.000
_cell.angle_alpha   90.00
_cell.angle_beta   90.00
_cell.angle_gamma   90.00
#
_symmetry.space_group_name_H-M   'P 1'
#
loop_
_entity.id
_entity.type
_entity.pdbx_description
1 polymer ?
#
loop_
_entity_poly.entity_id
_entity_poly.type
_entity_poly.pdbx_seq_one_letter_code
_entity_poly.pdbx_strand_id
1 'polypeptide(L)'
;MHNHVFSLNQQNVLKLLETQDNGTVAEISKRLSLPRPTAKQILQKLLSLGLVYRHGQGRGVYYSIKRKDEILDSAGSKLVTVFSGHSSFRTMFKEIESSLEANDFYWSFAFKNEYYDSELGQFLFDFHHSIGKRGVDDRSIASISVKDVIEKTYQNLSLQTLKFRFTDKDVPTGMIILKDRVITLVWGKHPIAIQTKSGVICERYQEFFLSTWDAALIYELQQAEKVVKPGNTPIIVPRETIYGIKNLLIKDESKNPTHTFKDRLAYEMIRPLLEEIRQGKIPKPITFGSISYGNTARSMGYYVSLLNEMAGYEVSRAVAFIPPKLEKKTFGPDTSSSVVTAKEVIGHLHDTCEIVPIDLSKKIYRSKDIENLAKKHKKVIGEFVDITEGLNRPAYVNIIIEAIEQQLRFSPDYVIVPFGAGILCNEVIDYVDEHKLKTKVIPVSSGDPNTIAVMLYGPIWVDTEELFVKGQALTRHEPIDKKGRHRTQYTVYHVTDEEICSAMNELKKNNIDAEPSGASGIAILNRLKTIDPNFNPDIHTVLTINTGDSLLNY
;
A
#
# COMPACT_ATOMS: atom_id res chain seq x y z
N MET A 1 -2.73 56.28 -15.68
CA MET A 1 -1.75 57.19 -15.04
C MET A 1 -1.60 58.40 -15.93
N HIS A 2 -1.84 59.61 -15.43
CA HIS A 2 -1.53 60.83 -16.20
C HIS A 2 -0.02 60.88 -16.46
N ASN A 3 0.41 61.16 -17.69
CA ASN A 3 1.80 61.36 -18.07
C ASN A 3 2.34 62.61 -17.38
N HIS A 4 2.71 62.50 -16.10
CA HIS A 4 3.35 63.58 -15.40
C HIS A 4 4.79 63.70 -15.93
N VAL A 5 5.06 64.74 -16.69
CA VAL A 5 6.41 65.07 -17.13
C VAL A 5 7.20 65.53 -15.90
N PHE A 6 8.21 64.76 -15.51
CA PHE A 6 9.09 65.10 -14.39
C PHE A 6 10.05 66.23 -14.79
N SER A 7 10.27 67.19 -13.90
CA SER A 7 11.35 68.16 -14.07
C SER A 7 12.72 67.50 -14.01
N LEU A 8 13.73 68.11 -14.62
CA LEU A 8 15.11 67.60 -14.60
C LEU A 8 15.60 67.33 -13.16
N ASN A 9 15.24 68.21 -12.22
CA ASN A 9 15.61 68.04 -10.81
C ASN A 9 14.88 66.86 -10.15
N GLN A 10 13.62 66.58 -10.50
CA GLN A 10 12.91 65.39 -10.01
C GLN A 10 13.56 64.09 -10.53
N GLN A 11 13.94 64.07 -11.81
CA GLN A 11 14.64 62.93 -12.43
C GLN A 11 16.00 62.69 -11.75
N ASN A 12 16.76 63.75 -11.48
CA ASN A 12 18.05 63.67 -10.80
C ASN A 12 17.93 63.15 -9.36
N VAL A 13 16.87 63.56 -8.62
CA VAL A 13 16.61 63.04 -7.28
C VAL A 13 16.25 61.55 -7.32
N LEU A 14 15.40 61.11 -8.26
CA LEU A 14 15.05 59.70 -8.40
C LEU A 14 16.29 58.86 -8.75
N LYS A 15 17.09 59.29 -9.73
CA LYS A 15 18.33 58.62 -10.11
C LYS A 15 19.34 58.54 -8.96
N LEU A 16 19.41 59.59 -8.14
CA LEU A 16 20.27 59.58 -6.95
C LEU A 16 19.80 58.53 -5.93
N LEU A 17 18.50 58.47 -5.64
CA LEU A 17 17.92 57.50 -4.71
C LEU A 17 18.01 56.06 -5.23
N GLU A 18 17.94 55.84 -6.55
CA GLU A 18 18.20 54.53 -7.16
C GLU A 18 19.63 54.02 -6.90
N THR A 19 20.61 54.92 -6.78
CA THR A 19 22.03 54.53 -6.58
C THR A 19 22.43 54.35 -5.12
N GLN A 20 21.68 54.90 -4.16
CA GLN A 20 22.11 55.00 -2.75
C GLN A 20 21.12 54.36 -1.76
N ASP A 21 20.03 53.78 -2.27
CA ASP A 21 18.86 53.25 -1.55
C ASP A 21 18.10 54.27 -0.69
N ASN A 22 18.76 55.26 -0.08
CA ASN A 22 18.13 56.32 0.68
C ASN A 22 18.93 57.65 0.67
N GLY A 23 18.30 58.73 1.14
CA GLY A 23 18.96 60.02 1.38
C GLY A 23 18.12 61.02 2.16
N THR A 24 18.78 61.82 3.01
CA THR A 24 18.17 62.96 3.70
C THR A 24 18.05 64.19 2.78
N VAL A 25 17.20 65.14 3.16
CA VAL A 25 17.06 66.43 2.42
C VAL A 25 18.41 67.15 2.29
N ALA A 26 19.24 67.09 3.34
CA ALA A 26 20.55 67.76 3.36
C ALA A 26 21.55 67.09 2.42
N GLU A 27 21.59 65.76 2.36
CA GLU A 27 22.46 65.01 1.46
C GLU A 27 22.07 65.20 0.01
N ILE A 28 20.76 65.13 -0.30
CA ILE A 28 20.23 65.33 -1.65
C ILE A 28 20.51 66.75 -2.12
N SER A 29 20.27 67.75 -1.24
CA SER A 29 20.60 69.15 -1.49
C SER A 29 22.08 69.35 -1.79
N LYS A 30 22.98 68.72 -1.01
CA LYS A 30 24.43 68.82 -1.19
C LYS A 30 24.90 68.15 -2.49
N ARG A 31 24.45 66.91 -2.76
CA ARG A 31 24.93 66.12 -3.91
C ARG A 31 24.44 66.65 -5.25
N LEU A 32 23.25 67.25 -5.29
CA LEU A 32 22.66 67.79 -6.52
C LEU A 32 22.79 69.32 -6.63
N SER A 33 23.54 69.95 -5.70
CA SER A 33 23.70 71.41 -5.63
C SER A 33 22.37 72.18 -5.65
N LEU A 34 21.35 71.63 -4.99
CA LEU A 34 20.02 72.24 -4.89
C LEU A 34 19.87 73.01 -3.57
N PRO A 35 19.19 74.17 -3.53
CA PRO A 35 18.79 74.77 -2.26
C PRO A 35 17.97 73.79 -1.42
N ARG A 36 18.24 73.71 -0.11
CA ARG A 36 17.50 72.80 0.80
C ARG A 36 15.98 72.91 0.69
N PRO A 37 15.36 74.11 0.59
CA PRO A 37 13.91 74.23 0.39
C PRO A 37 13.43 73.55 -0.89
N THR A 38 14.18 73.67 -1.99
CA THR A 38 13.87 73.05 -3.29
C THR A 38 13.96 71.53 -3.20
N ALA A 39 15.02 70.98 -2.60
CA ALA A 39 15.14 69.53 -2.40
C ALA A 39 13.97 68.97 -1.56
N LYS A 40 13.57 69.69 -0.50
CA LYS A 40 12.41 69.33 0.33
C LYS A 40 11.11 69.33 -0.48
N GLN A 41 10.85 70.36 -1.28
CA GLN A 41 9.65 70.45 -2.12
C GLN A 41 9.61 69.32 -3.16
N ILE A 42 10.75 69.01 -3.80
CA ILE A 42 10.85 67.89 -4.74
C ILE A 42 10.49 66.57 -4.06
N LEU A 43 11.07 66.29 -2.88
CA LEU A 43 10.79 65.07 -2.12
C LEU A 43 9.34 64.98 -1.65
N GLN A 44 8.75 66.10 -1.20
CA GLN A 44 7.32 66.14 -0.87
C GLN A 44 6.44 65.88 -2.09
N LYS A 45 6.80 66.39 -3.27
CA LYS A 45 6.07 66.12 -4.51
C LYS A 45 6.22 64.65 -4.91
N LEU A 46 7.43 64.10 -4.92
CA LEU A 46 7.67 62.69 -5.21
C LEU A 46 6.94 61.77 -4.21
N LEU A 47 6.88 62.15 -2.93
CA LEU A 47 6.12 61.45 -1.90
C LEU A 47 4.61 61.49 -2.20
N SER A 48 4.06 62.65 -2.58
CA SER A 48 2.64 62.79 -2.98
C SER A 48 2.28 61.99 -4.24
N LEU A 49 3.26 61.76 -5.11
CA LEU A 49 3.11 60.91 -6.31
C LEU A 49 3.32 59.42 -5.99
N GLY A 50 3.65 59.08 -4.74
CA GLY A 50 3.92 57.71 -4.33
C GLY A 50 5.19 57.13 -4.95
N LEU A 51 6.20 57.94 -5.29
CA LEU A 51 7.45 57.49 -5.92
C LEU A 51 8.60 57.29 -4.94
N VAL A 52 8.47 57.84 -3.72
CA VAL A 52 9.45 57.68 -2.65
C VAL A 52 8.72 57.43 -1.33
N TYR A 53 9.38 56.75 -0.40
CA TYR A 53 8.96 56.64 0.99
C TYR A 53 9.62 57.71 1.84
N ARG A 54 8.97 58.11 2.92
CA ARG A 54 9.53 58.98 3.96
C ARG A 54 9.66 58.17 5.24
N HIS A 55 10.86 58.08 5.78
CA HIS A 55 11.16 57.36 7.01
C HIS A 55 11.43 58.33 8.16
N GLY A 56 10.85 58.07 9.32
CA GLY A 56 11.06 58.84 10.55
C GLY A 56 10.32 60.19 10.64
N GLN A 57 10.55 60.89 11.76
CA GLN A 57 10.02 62.23 12.04
C GLN A 57 11.14 63.19 12.49
N GLY A 58 10.97 64.49 12.29
CA GLY A 58 11.94 65.50 12.76
C GLY A 58 13.26 65.57 11.96
N ARG A 59 14.39 65.75 12.67
CA ARG A 59 15.72 66.03 12.07
C ARG A 59 16.42 64.80 11.45
N GLY A 60 15.88 63.59 11.62
CA GLY A 60 16.43 62.34 11.07
C GLY A 60 15.66 61.78 9.87
N VAL A 61 14.81 62.58 9.23
CA VAL A 61 13.99 62.11 8.11
C VAL A 61 14.85 61.86 6.87
N TYR A 62 14.72 60.65 6.32
CA TYR A 62 15.30 60.29 5.03
C TYR A 62 14.23 59.71 4.10
N TYR A 63 14.56 59.66 2.80
CA TYR A 63 13.67 59.19 1.75
C TYR A 63 14.33 58.04 1.00
N SER A 64 13.55 57.04 0.56
CA SER A 64 14.00 55.93 -0.30
C SER A 64 13.08 55.83 -1.52
N ILE A 65 13.57 55.28 -2.63
CA ILE A 65 12.70 55.08 -3.80
C ILE A 65 11.62 54.04 -3.50
N LYS A 66 10.38 54.29 -3.93
CA LYS A 66 9.35 53.25 -3.96
C LYS A 66 9.65 52.39 -5.18
N ARG A 67 10.26 51.23 -4.96
CA ARG A 67 10.46 50.24 -6.01
C ARG A 67 9.07 49.84 -6.52
N LYS A 68 8.85 49.85 -7.83
CA LYS A 68 7.54 49.55 -8.47
C LYS A 68 7.00 48.17 -8.08
N ASP A 69 7.88 47.33 -7.57
CA ASP A 69 7.70 45.91 -7.28
C ASP A 69 7.40 45.63 -5.80
N GLU A 70 7.08 46.67 -5.01
CA GLU A 70 6.82 46.56 -3.58
C GLU A 70 5.42 47.07 -3.20
N ILE A 71 4.61 46.18 -2.63
CA ILE A 71 3.35 46.53 -1.97
C ILE A 71 3.63 46.54 -0.47
N LEU A 72 3.28 47.63 0.21
CA LEU A 72 3.35 47.70 1.67
C LEU A 72 1.96 47.56 2.28
N ASP A 73 1.88 47.00 3.48
CA ASP A 73 0.66 47.02 4.29
C ASP A 73 0.38 48.43 4.88
N SER A 74 -0.70 48.56 5.65
CA SER A 74 -1.07 49.82 6.32
C SER A 74 -0.06 50.30 7.35
N ALA A 75 0.85 49.43 7.83
CA ALA A 75 1.92 49.75 8.76
C ALA A 75 3.25 50.09 8.04
N GLY A 76 3.31 50.00 6.71
CA GLY A 76 4.51 50.22 5.92
C GLY A 76 5.43 48.99 5.83
N SER A 77 4.97 47.81 6.26
CA SER A 77 5.74 46.57 6.11
C SER A 77 5.65 46.06 4.69
N LYS A 78 6.75 45.54 4.17
CA LYS A 78 6.81 44.98 2.81
C LYS A 78 5.98 43.69 2.72
N LEU A 79 4.81 43.80 2.09
CA LEU A 79 3.85 42.72 1.88
C LEU A 79 4.19 41.91 0.63
N VAL A 80 4.58 42.56 -0.47
CA VAL A 80 4.89 41.88 -1.73
C VAL A 80 6.27 42.28 -2.25
N THR A 81 7.02 41.30 -2.76
CA THR A 81 8.27 41.48 -3.51
C THR A 81 8.17 40.75 -4.84
N VAL A 82 8.51 41.42 -5.95
CA VAL A 82 8.61 40.77 -7.26
C VAL A 82 10.07 40.59 -7.65
N PHE A 83 10.44 39.36 -8.00
CA PHE A 83 11.73 39.03 -8.59
C PHE A 83 11.50 38.70 -10.07
N SER A 84 12.24 39.35 -10.97
CA SER A 84 12.04 39.20 -12.42
C SER A 84 13.34 38.80 -13.12
N GLY A 85 13.28 37.76 -13.95
CA GLY A 85 14.41 37.20 -14.68
C GLY A 85 15.19 36.17 -13.88
N HIS A 86 16.00 35.38 -14.59
CA HIS A 86 16.74 34.24 -14.02
C HIS A 86 17.71 34.63 -12.89
N SER A 87 18.38 35.78 -13.00
CA SER A 87 19.32 36.24 -11.97
C SER A 87 18.62 36.54 -10.65
N SER A 88 17.56 37.36 -10.68
CA SER A 88 16.76 37.67 -9.49
C SER A 88 16.07 36.43 -8.91
N PHE A 89 15.62 35.51 -9.77
CA PHE A 89 15.08 34.22 -9.35
C PHE A 89 16.12 33.39 -8.57
N ARG A 90 17.33 33.22 -9.11
CA ARG A 90 18.42 32.50 -8.43
C ARG A 90 18.81 33.17 -7.11
N THR A 91 18.82 34.50 -7.06
CA THR A 91 19.07 35.26 -5.82
C THR A 91 18.00 34.96 -4.78
N MET A 92 16.72 34.98 -5.15
CA MET A 92 15.62 34.65 -4.23
C MET A 92 15.78 33.25 -3.62
N PHE A 93 16.10 32.24 -4.41
CA PHE A 93 16.30 30.88 -3.89
C PHE A 93 17.51 30.77 -2.95
N LYS A 94 18.61 31.48 -3.23
CA LYS A 94 19.76 31.55 -2.31
C LYS A 94 19.37 32.23 -1.00
N GLU A 95 18.56 33.28 -1.05
CA GLU A 95 18.02 33.94 0.14
C GLU A 95 17.15 32.98 0.95
N ILE A 96 16.23 32.26 0.30
CA ILE A 96 15.40 31.22 0.94
C ILE A 96 16.30 30.18 1.60
N GLU A 97 17.23 29.60 0.85
CA GLU A 97 18.16 28.58 1.31
C GLU A 97 18.93 29.06 2.56
N SER A 98 19.45 30.29 2.54
CA SER A 98 20.19 30.86 3.67
C SER A 98 19.31 31.15 4.90
N SER A 99 18.01 31.33 4.68
CA SER A 99 17.07 31.72 5.73
C SER A 99 16.37 30.55 6.41
N LEU A 100 16.39 29.34 5.83
CA LEU A 100 15.76 28.15 6.39
C LEU A 100 16.70 27.45 7.38
N GLU A 101 16.13 27.04 8.51
CA GLU A 101 16.76 26.35 9.63
C GLU A 101 16.15 24.95 9.82
N ALA A 102 16.74 24.15 10.71
CA ALA A 102 16.20 22.84 11.04
C ALA A 102 14.78 22.96 11.62
N ASN A 103 13.89 22.06 11.20
CA ASN A 103 12.46 22.04 11.53
C ASN A 103 11.61 23.15 10.91
N ASP A 104 12.17 24.02 10.06
CA ASP A 104 11.36 24.81 9.15
C ASP A 104 10.73 23.91 8.08
N PHE A 105 9.80 24.45 7.31
CA PHE A 105 9.16 23.75 6.20
C PHE A 105 9.33 24.50 4.87
N TYR A 106 9.45 23.71 3.80
CA TYR A 106 9.38 24.16 2.42
C TYR A 106 8.35 23.28 1.71
N TRP A 107 7.15 23.81 1.48
CA TRP A 107 6.08 23.07 0.84
C TRP A 107 5.77 23.69 -0.52
N SER A 108 5.73 22.88 -1.57
CA SER A 108 5.57 23.39 -2.92
C SER A 108 4.51 22.65 -3.71
N PHE A 109 3.78 23.40 -4.54
CA PHE A 109 3.12 22.82 -5.69
C PHE A 109 4.05 22.95 -6.89
N ALA A 110 4.54 21.79 -7.34
CA ALA A 110 5.59 21.68 -8.33
C ALA A 110 5.17 22.32 -9.67
N PHE A 111 6.17 22.63 -10.48
CA PHE A 111 5.95 23.00 -11.87
C PHE A 111 5.32 21.84 -12.67
N LYS A 112 4.72 22.16 -13.82
CA LYS A 112 4.30 21.14 -14.80
C LYS A 112 5.45 20.98 -15.80
N ASN A 113 5.36 21.63 -16.95
CA ASN A 113 6.25 21.39 -18.08
C ASN A 113 7.66 21.98 -17.89
N GLU A 114 7.90 22.74 -16.83
CA GLU A 114 9.19 23.39 -16.61
C GLU A 114 10.29 22.40 -16.20
N TYR A 115 9.94 21.21 -15.67
CA TYR A 115 10.91 20.17 -15.34
C TYR A 115 11.62 19.57 -16.56
N TYR A 116 11.13 19.82 -17.78
CA TYR A 116 11.81 19.41 -19.01
C TYR A 116 13.05 20.27 -19.31
N ASP A 117 13.22 21.41 -18.64
CA ASP A 117 14.46 22.20 -18.68
C ASP A 117 15.50 21.58 -17.74
N SER A 118 16.55 20.98 -18.32
CA SER A 118 17.62 20.32 -17.56
C SER A 118 18.41 21.26 -16.66
N GLU A 119 18.59 22.53 -17.05
CA GLU A 119 19.32 23.51 -16.24
C GLU A 119 18.52 23.88 -14.99
N LEU A 120 17.20 24.09 -15.16
CA LEU A 120 16.30 24.33 -14.05
C LEU A 120 16.19 23.11 -13.13
N GLY A 121 16.05 21.91 -13.71
CA GLY A 121 15.97 20.65 -12.97
C GLY A 121 17.19 20.44 -12.07
N GLN A 122 18.41 20.64 -12.61
CA GLN A 122 19.64 20.53 -11.81
C GLN A 122 19.71 21.60 -10.72
N PHE A 123 19.33 22.84 -11.03
CA PHE A 123 19.31 23.91 -10.04
C PHE A 123 18.36 23.61 -8.86
N LEU A 124 17.14 23.14 -9.15
CA LEU A 124 16.18 22.76 -8.12
C LEU A 124 16.66 21.54 -7.33
N PHE A 125 17.28 20.55 -7.99
CA PHE A 125 17.92 19.42 -7.32
C PHE A 125 18.94 19.88 -6.28
N ASP A 126 19.87 20.76 -6.66
CA ASP A 126 20.91 21.27 -5.77
C ASP A 126 20.31 22.03 -4.57
N PHE A 127 19.27 22.84 -4.83
CA PHE A 127 18.55 23.58 -3.79
C PHE A 127 17.87 22.64 -2.78
N HIS A 128 17.07 21.68 -3.25
CA HIS A 128 16.37 20.71 -2.39
C HIS A 128 17.34 19.84 -1.59
N HIS A 129 18.44 19.41 -2.23
CA HIS A 129 19.51 18.68 -1.55
C HIS A 129 20.13 19.47 -0.40
N SER A 130 20.34 20.77 -0.60
CA SER A 130 20.93 21.65 0.40
C SER A 130 20.01 21.88 1.59
N ILE A 131 18.72 22.17 1.37
CA ILE A 131 17.77 22.44 2.46
C ILE A 131 17.44 21.17 3.25
N GLY A 132 17.32 20.01 2.60
CA GLY A 132 17.04 18.76 3.31
C GLY A 132 18.23 18.28 4.16
N LYS A 133 19.48 18.60 3.78
CA LYS A 133 20.66 18.40 4.66
C LYS A 133 20.60 19.19 5.97
N ARG A 134 19.83 20.29 6.00
CA ARG A 134 19.63 21.11 7.20
C ARG A 134 18.44 20.66 8.04
N GLY A 135 17.72 19.60 7.64
CA GLY A 135 16.55 19.11 8.36
C GLY A 135 15.30 19.96 8.16
N VAL A 136 15.15 20.60 7.00
CA VAL A 136 13.91 21.26 6.58
C VAL A 136 12.89 20.20 6.14
N ASP A 137 11.62 20.33 6.54
CA ASP A 137 10.52 19.50 6.04
C ASP A 137 10.14 19.92 4.61
N ASP A 138 10.74 19.24 3.65
CA ASP A 138 10.60 19.52 2.23
C ASP A 138 9.59 18.58 1.56
N ARG A 139 8.48 19.18 1.09
CA ARG A 139 7.35 18.45 0.49
C ARG A 139 6.93 19.11 -0.81
N SER A 140 6.60 18.29 -1.80
CA SER A 140 6.12 18.78 -3.09
C SER A 140 4.97 17.96 -3.66
N ILE A 141 3.89 18.65 -4.05
CA ILE A 141 2.77 18.05 -4.78
C ILE A 141 2.96 18.35 -6.25
N ALA A 142 3.02 17.31 -7.08
CA ALA A 142 3.20 17.44 -8.52
C ALA A 142 2.04 16.83 -9.31
N SER A 143 1.89 17.26 -10.55
CA SER A 143 0.98 16.59 -11.48
C SER A 143 1.50 15.20 -11.82
N ILE A 144 0.61 14.22 -11.91
CA ILE A 144 0.96 12.85 -12.36
C ILE A 144 1.61 12.85 -13.76
N SER A 145 1.29 13.84 -14.60
CA SER A 145 1.84 13.97 -15.96
C SER A 145 3.36 14.20 -16.03
N VAL A 146 3.99 14.59 -14.91
CA VAL A 146 5.43 14.85 -14.82
C VAL A 146 6.15 13.90 -13.87
N LYS A 147 5.46 12.85 -13.41
CA LYS A 147 5.98 11.89 -12.43
C LYS A 147 7.31 11.29 -12.86
N ASP A 148 7.37 10.72 -14.06
CA ASP A 148 8.57 10.05 -14.56
C ASP A 148 9.79 10.98 -14.64
N VAL A 149 9.55 12.25 -15.02
CA VAL A 149 10.61 13.27 -15.13
C VAL A 149 11.12 13.63 -13.74
N ILE A 150 10.22 13.86 -12.78
CA ILE A 150 10.58 14.16 -11.39
C ILE A 150 11.32 12.97 -10.76
N GLU A 151 10.79 11.76 -10.87
CA GLU A 151 11.44 10.56 -10.32
C GLU A 151 12.85 10.38 -10.89
N LYS A 152 13.04 10.60 -12.20
CA LYS A 152 14.36 10.54 -12.83
C LYS A 152 15.29 11.66 -12.35
N THR A 153 14.82 12.90 -12.25
CA THR A 153 15.63 14.04 -11.81
C THR A 153 16.07 13.88 -10.35
N TYR A 154 15.22 13.31 -9.50
CA TYR A 154 15.45 13.23 -8.06
C TYR A 154 15.81 11.81 -7.55
N GLN A 155 16.04 10.84 -8.43
CA GLN A 155 16.35 9.43 -8.08
C GLN A 155 17.54 9.27 -7.10
N ASN A 156 18.46 10.23 -7.08
CA ASN A 156 19.65 10.21 -6.22
C ASN A 156 19.47 10.96 -4.90
N LEU A 157 18.29 11.55 -4.65
CA LEU A 157 17.96 12.11 -3.35
C LEU A 157 17.34 11.02 -2.48
N SER A 158 17.77 10.98 -1.21
CA SER A 158 17.07 10.17 -0.20
C SER A 158 15.62 10.65 -0.10
N LEU A 159 14.67 9.71 -0.04
CA LEU A 159 13.25 10.00 0.24
C LEU A 159 13.04 10.72 1.58
N GLN A 160 14.05 10.72 2.46
CA GLN A 160 14.02 11.49 3.71
C GLN A 160 14.24 12.99 3.50
N THR A 161 14.87 13.38 2.37
CA THR A 161 15.29 14.75 2.08
C THR A 161 14.20 15.56 1.39
N LEU A 162 13.49 14.97 0.42
CA LEU A 162 12.39 15.60 -0.33
C LEU A 162 11.30 14.56 -0.56
N LYS A 163 10.07 14.90 -0.15
CA LYS A 163 8.91 14.02 -0.31
C LYS A 163 8.05 14.54 -1.46
N PHE A 164 7.77 13.68 -2.43
CA PHE A 164 6.81 13.95 -3.48
C PHE A 164 5.49 13.24 -3.23
N ARG A 165 4.39 13.88 -3.65
CA ARG A 165 3.13 13.22 -3.95
C ARG A 165 2.62 13.65 -5.31
N PHE A 166 1.97 12.75 -6.02
CA PHE A 166 1.43 12.99 -7.35
C PHE A 166 -0.09 13.00 -7.33
N THR A 167 -0.68 13.91 -8.11
CA THR A 167 -2.14 14.01 -8.25
C THR A 167 -2.53 14.25 -9.71
N ASP A 168 -3.69 13.71 -10.08
CA ASP A 168 -4.39 13.98 -11.34
C ASP A 168 -5.29 15.23 -11.26
N LYS A 169 -5.54 15.74 -10.05
CA LYS A 169 -6.35 16.95 -9.83
C LYS A 169 -5.59 18.19 -10.28
N ASP A 170 -6.35 19.19 -10.73
CA ASP A 170 -5.81 20.52 -10.96
C ASP A 170 -5.48 21.19 -9.62
N VAL A 171 -4.18 21.25 -9.34
CA VAL A 171 -3.60 21.99 -8.22
C VAL A 171 -2.91 23.26 -8.75
N PRO A 172 -2.71 24.29 -7.92
CA PRO A 172 -1.83 25.40 -8.28
C PRO A 172 -0.47 24.86 -8.72
N THR A 173 0.22 25.54 -9.64
CA THR A 173 1.56 25.13 -10.08
C THR A 173 2.55 26.27 -9.86
N GLY A 174 3.78 25.94 -9.50
CA GLY A 174 4.79 26.96 -9.22
C GLY A 174 4.46 27.77 -7.97
N MET A 175 3.98 27.12 -6.92
CA MET A 175 3.67 27.80 -5.65
C MET A 175 4.53 27.23 -4.53
N ILE A 176 5.09 28.10 -3.69
CA ILE A 176 5.90 27.71 -2.54
C ILE A 176 5.34 28.35 -1.28
N ILE A 177 5.28 27.58 -0.20
CA ILE A 177 4.79 27.96 1.12
C ILE A 177 5.93 27.69 2.10
N LEU A 178 6.43 28.74 2.76
CA LEU A 178 7.54 28.62 3.71
C LEU A 178 7.46 29.71 4.77
N LYS A 179 7.69 29.36 6.04
CA LYS A 179 7.67 30.28 7.19
C LYS A 179 6.44 31.20 7.22
N ASP A 180 6.65 32.45 6.84
CA ASP A 180 5.72 33.57 6.92
C ASP A 180 5.33 34.11 5.53
N ARG A 181 5.58 33.34 4.47
CA ARG A 181 5.39 33.79 3.10
C ARG A 181 4.93 32.70 2.14
N VAL A 182 4.24 33.15 1.10
CA VAL A 182 3.85 32.37 -0.06
C VAL A 182 4.49 32.99 -1.28
N ILE A 183 5.08 32.16 -2.14
CA ILE A 183 5.75 32.58 -3.37
C ILE A 183 4.99 31.96 -4.53
N THR A 184 4.52 32.79 -5.46
CA THR A 184 3.94 32.34 -6.72
C THR A 184 4.96 32.55 -7.84
N LEU A 185 5.24 31.50 -8.58
CA LEU A 185 6.19 31.45 -9.68
C LEU A 185 5.41 31.40 -10.99
N VAL A 186 5.68 32.36 -11.85
CA VAL A 186 5.16 32.41 -13.22
C VAL A 186 6.34 32.15 -14.15
N TRP A 187 6.33 30.99 -14.79
CA TRP A 187 7.41 30.59 -15.67
C TRP A 187 7.18 31.07 -17.11
N GLY A 188 8.28 31.41 -17.79
CA GLY A 188 8.29 31.92 -19.16
C GLY A 188 9.71 32.33 -19.55
N LYS A 189 9.87 33.03 -20.68
CA LYS A 189 11.18 33.52 -21.15
C LYS A 189 11.91 34.40 -20.10
N HIS A 190 11.14 35.07 -19.25
CA HIS A 190 11.62 35.83 -18.12
C HIS A 190 10.82 35.40 -16.89
N PRO A 191 11.33 34.46 -16.08
CA PRO A 191 10.58 33.94 -14.94
C PRO A 191 10.31 35.06 -13.93
N ILE A 192 9.13 35.02 -13.33
CA ILE A 192 8.71 35.98 -12.30
C ILE A 192 8.37 35.22 -11.04
N ALA A 193 8.91 35.66 -9.90
CA ALA A 193 8.50 35.18 -8.59
C ALA A 193 7.86 36.33 -7.80
N ILE A 194 6.64 36.09 -7.31
CA ILE A 194 5.88 37.04 -6.51
C ILE A 194 5.84 36.50 -5.08
N GLN A 195 6.65 37.07 -4.20
CA GLN A 195 6.71 36.71 -2.80
C GLN A 195 5.74 37.59 -2.01
N THR A 196 4.79 36.97 -1.32
CA THR A 196 3.85 37.62 -0.41
C THR A 196 4.16 37.24 1.03
N LYS A 197 4.55 38.21 1.87
CA LYS A 197 4.91 38.01 3.27
C LYS A 197 3.72 38.34 4.18
N SER A 198 2.97 37.31 4.58
CA SER A 198 1.81 37.42 5.45
C SER A 198 1.54 36.10 6.15
N GLY A 199 1.57 36.10 7.48
CA GLY A 199 1.30 34.89 8.28
C GLY A 199 -0.10 34.31 8.02
N VAL A 200 -1.12 35.17 7.91
CA VAL A 200 -2.50 34.75 7.65
C VAL A 200 -2.64 34.09 6.27
N ILE A 201 -1.97 34.63 5.25
CA ILE A 201 -1.98 34.01 3.91
C ILE A 201 -1.22 32.68 3.94
N CYS A 202 -0.06 32.64 4.60
CA CYS A 202 0.73 31.43 4.74
C CYS A 202 -0.09 30.30 5.39
N GLU A 203 -0.74 30.57 6.52
CA GLU A 203 -1.57 29.62 7.25
C GLU A 203 -2.68 29.02 6.38
N ARG A 204 -3.39 29.85 5.59
CA ARG A 204 -4.44 29.36 4.67
C ARG A 204 -3.88 28.46 3.57
N TYR A 205 -2.72 28.79 3.03
CA TYR A 205 -2.08 27.94 2.03
C TYR A 205 -1.50 26.67 2.65
N GLN A 206 -1.05 26.69 3.90
CA GLN A 206 -0.64 25.49 4.64
C GLN A 206 -1.82 24.52 4.84
N GLU A 207 -2.97 25.02 5.30
CA GLU A 207 -4.21 24.23 5.44
C GLU A 207 -4.58 23.58 4.09
N PHE A 208 -4.59 24.37 3.02
CA PHE A 208 -4.89 23.88 1.67
C PHE A 208 -3.87 22.85 1.17
N PHE A 209 -2.58 23.09 1.40
CA PHE A 209 -1.51 22.16 1.03
C PHE A 209 -1.65 20.83 1.73
N LEU A 210 -1.86 20.82 3.06
CA LEU A 210 -2.01 19.58 3.82
C LEU A 210 -3.25 18.78 3.39
N SER A 211 -4.38 19.45 3.16
CA SER A 211 -5.57 18.80 2.62
C SER A 211 -5.31 18.18 1.24
N THR A 212 -4.59 18.88 0.37
CA THR A 212 -4.26 18.37 -0.97
C THR A 212 -3.21 17.25 -0.91
N TRP A 213 -2.27 17.35 0.02
CA TRP A 213 -1.23 16.36 0.30
C TRP A 213 -1.89 15.03 0.67
N ASP A 214 -2.83 15.04 1.60
CA ASP A 214 -3.55 13.85 2.03
C ASP A 214 -4.43 13.27 0.91
N ALA A 215 -5.09 14.13 0.12
CA ALA A 215 -5.84 13.68 -1.05
C ALA A 215 -4.95 13.02 -2.12
N ALA A 216 -3.74 13.52 -2.34
CA ALA A 216 -2.78 12.94 -3.29
C ALA A 216 -2.28 11.56 -2.82
N LEU A 217 -2.09 11.37 -1.50
CA LEU A 217 -1.78 10.04 -0.96
C LEU A 217 -2.90 9.07 -1.22
N ILE A 218 -4.15 9.45 -0.95
CA ILE A 218 -5.31 8.59 -1.23
C ILE A 218 -5.32 8.18 -2.69
N TYR A 219 -5.05 9.11 -3.61
CA TYR A 219 -4.96 8.83 -5.03
C TYR A 219 -3.83 7.84 -5.37
N GLU A 220 -2.63 8.04 -4.84
CA GLU A 220 -1.50 7.11 -5.04
C GLU A 220 -1.80 5.70 -4.49
N LEU A 221 -2.43 5.63 -3.31
CA LEU A 221 -2.88 4.38 -2.70
C LEU A 221 -3.95 3.67 -3.53
N GLN A 222 -4.81 4.42 -4.20
CA GLN A 222 -5.84 3.89 -5.08
C GLN A 222 -5.26 3.39 -6.42
N GLN A 223 -4.30 4.10 -6.99
CA GLN A 223 -3.64 3.72 -8.25
C GLN A 223 -2.63 2.58 -8.07
N ALA A 224 -2.10 2.41 -6.87
CA ALA A 224 -1.32 1.24 -6.50
C ALA A 224 -2.27 0.05 -6.32
N GLU A 225 -2.67 -0.63 -7.40
CA GLU A 225 -3.22 -2.00 -7.36
C GLU A 225 -2.16 -3.02 -6.89
N LYS A 226 -1.43 -2.72 -5.81
CA LYS A 226 -0.42 -3.60 -5.23
C LYS A 226 -1.05 -4.81 -4.55
N VAL A 227 -2.24 -4.64 -3.97
CA VAL A 227 -2.97 -5.74 -3.33
C VAL A 227 -3.90 -6.42 -4.33
N VAL A 228 -3.38 -7.46 -4.99
CA VAL A 228 -4.15 -8.30 -5.90
C VAL A 228 -5.23 -9.04 -5.13
N LYS A 229 -6.50 -8.93 -5.55
CA LYS A 229 -7.59 -9.74 -4.97
C LYS A 229 -7.47 -11.19 -5.47
N PRO A 230 -7.41 -12.19 -4.59
CA PRO A 230 -7.34 -13.59 -5.00
C PRO A 230 -8.68 -14.10 -5.54
N GLY A 231 -8.62 -15.20 -6.28
CA GLY A 231 -9.72 -15.76 -7.03
C GLY A 231 -9.62 -15.49 -8.53
N ASN A 232 -10.73 -15.65 -9.25
CA ASN A 232 -10.76 -15.76 -10.72
C ASN A 232 -9.79 -16.82 -11.26
N THR A 233 -9.58 -17.88 -10.47
CA THR A 233 -8.69 -19.00 -10.82
C THR A 233 -9.36 -19.87 -11.87
N PRO A 234 -8.62 -20.54 -12.76
CA PRO A 234 -9.24 -21.29 -13.84
C PRO A 234 -9.94 -22.56 -13.35
N ILE A 235 -10.92 -23.02 -14.14
CA ILE A 235 -11.34 -24.42 -14.14
C ILE A 235 -10.63 -25.10 -15.31
N ILE A 236 -9.87 -26.14 -15.00
CA ILE A 236 -9.12 -26.92 -15.97
C ILE A 236 -9.91 -28.18 -16.29
N VAL A 237 -10.04 -28.46 -17.59
CA VAL A 237 -10.45 -29.78 -18.10
C VAL A 237 -9.17 -30.53 -18.45
N PRO A 238 -8.86 -31.67 -17.82
CA PRO A 238 -7.72 -32.50 -18.18
C PRO A 238 -7.71 -32.84 -19.68
N ARG A 239 -6.52 -32.85 -20.29
CA ARG A 239 -6.35 -33.25 -21.70
C ARG A 239 -6.63 -34.74 -21.91
N GLU A 240 -6.25 -35.55 -20.93
CA GLU A 240 -6.50 -36.98 -20.88
C GLU A 240 -7.45 -37.29 -19.73
N THR A 241 -8.32 -38.28 -19.91
CA THR A 241 -9.23 -38.73 -18.86
C THR A 241 -8.43 -39.30 -17.69
N ILE A 242 -8.60 -38.72 -16.50
CA ILE A 242 -7.97 -39.21 -15.28
C ILE A 242 -8.87 -40.28 -14.67
N TYR A 243 -8.34 -41.50 -14.51
CA TYR A 243 -9.05 -42.67 -13.99
C TYR A 243 -10.39 -42.98 -14.69
N GLY A 244 -10.48 -42.68 -15.98
CA GLY A 244 -11.65 -42.97 -16.82
C GLY A 244 -12.85 -42.04 -16.62
N ILE A 245 -12.74 -40.97 -15.84
CA ILE A 245 -13.82 -40.00 -15.64
C ILE A 245 -13.85 -39.02 -16.82
N LYS A 246 -14.96 -39.00 -17.57
CA LYS A 246 -15.10 -38.19 -18.79
C LYS A 246 -15.36 -36.71 -18.50
N ASN A 247 -16.13 -36.42 -17.45
CA ASN A 247 -16.57 -35.06 -17.11
C ASN A 247 -15.84 -34.56 -15.84
N LEU A 248 -14.51 -34.61 -15.85
CA LEU A 248 -13.68 -34.14 -14.73
C LEU A 248 -13.29 -32.66 -14.91
N LEU A 249 -13.49 -31.89 -13.84
CA LEU A 249 -13.17 -30.47 -13.74
C LEU A 249 -12.25 -30.23 -12.54
N ILE A 250 -11.24 -29.38 -12.70
CA ILE A 250 -10.29 -29.03 -11.64
C ILE A 250 -10.34 -27.54 -11.40
N LYS A 251 -10.82 -27.11 -10.24
CA LYS A 251 -10.72 -25.73 -9.78
C LYS A 251 -9.30 -25.48 -9.28
N ASP A 252 -8.52 -24.69 -10.01
CA ASP A 252 -7.06 -24.61 -9.81
C ASP A 252 -6.63 -23.39 -8.98
N GLU A 253 -6.64 -23.52 -7.65
CA GLU A 253 -6.26 -22.44 -6.73
C GLU A 253 -4.74 -22.22 -6.62
N SER A 254 -3.93 -22.97 -7.38
CA SER A 254 -2.50 -22.70 -7.56
C SER A 254 -2.22 -21.38 -8.27
N LYS A 255 -3.21 -20.78 -8.95
CA LYS A 255 -3.04 -19.54 -9.70
C LYS A 255 -3.25 -18.26 -8.89
N ASN A 256 -3.47 -18.39 -7.58
CA ASN A 256 -3.46 -17.25 -6.67
C ASN A 256 -2.03 -16.71 -6.44
N PRO A 257 -1.85 -15.45 -5.99
CA PRO A 257 -0.53 -14.82 -5.84
C PRO A 257 0.52 -15.61 -5.04
N THR A 258 0.13 -16.34 -3.99
CA THR A 258 1.05 -17.20 -3.22
C THR A 258 0.87 -18.68 -3.50
N HIS A 259 0.27 -19.01 -4.65
CA HIS A 259 0.20 -20.36 -5.17
C HIS A 259 -0.69 -21.31 -4.35
N THR A 260 -1.70 -20.76 -3.68
CA THR A 260 -2.61 -21.51 -2.82
C THR A 260 -3.95 -20.83 -2.60
N PHE A 261 -4.99 -21.63 -2.33
CA PHE A 261 -6.31 -21.15 -1.93
C PHE A 261 -6.31 -20.33 -0.63
N LYS A 262 -5.26 -20.46 0.21
CA LYS A 262 -5.13 -19.72 1.48
C LYS A 262 -5.09 -18.21 1.29
N ASP A 263 -4.78 -17.75 0.08
CA ASP A 263 -4.85 -16.34 -0.28
C ASP A 263 -6.24 -15.75 -0.06
N ARG A 264 -7.31 -16.52 -0.31
CA ARG A 264 -8.68 -16.03 -0.09
C ARG A 264 -8.94 -15.67 1.36
N LEU A 265 -8.44 -16.46 2.31
CA LEU A 265 -8.53 -16.15 3.74
C LEU A 265 -7.64 -14.97 4.11
N ALA A 266 -6.39 -14.94 3.64
CA ALA A 266 -5.44 -13.88 3.95
C ALA A 266 -5.88 -12.52 3.38
N TYR A 267 -6.52 -12.49 2.22
CA TYR A 267 -7.13 -11.29 1.67
C TYR A 267 -8.33 -10.82 2.50
N GLU A 268 -9.28 -11.72 2.82
CA GLU A 268 -10.43 -11.37 3.66
C GLU A 268 -10.03 -10.93 5.08
N MET A 269 -8.86 -11.37 5.55
CA MET A 269 -8.26 -10.91 6.80
C MET A 269 -7.88 -9.42 6.73
N ILE A 270 -7.17 -9.00 5.69
CA ILE A 270 -6.73 -7.60 5.53
C ILE A 270 -7.79 -6.66 4.94
N ARG A 271 -8.85 -7.20 4.30
CA ARG A 271 -9.81 -6.41 3.52
C ARG A 271 -10.40 -5.20 4.26
N PRO A 272 -10.79 -5.26 5.54
CA PRO A 272 -11.31 -4.07 6.24
C PRO A 272 -10.28 -2.95 6.37
N LEU A 273 -9.01 -3.29 6.65
CA LEU A 273 -7.92 -2.33 6.75
C LEU A 273 -7.63 -1.72 5.37
N LEU A 274 -7.63 -2.56 4.33
CA LEU A 274 -7.50 -2.13 2.93
C LEU A 274 -8.61 -1.14 2.52
N GLU A 275 -9.85 -1.40 2.92
CA GLU A 275 -10.99 -0.51 2.66
C GLU A 275 -10.87 0.83 3.41
N GLU A 276 -10.43 0.82 4.68
CA GLU A 276 -10.17 2.04 5.44
C GLU A 276 -9.08 2.90 4.79
N ILE A 277 -7.95 2.29 4.40
CA ILE A 277 -6.85 2.99 3.73
C ILE A 277 -7.32 3.59 2.40
N ARG A 278 -8.10 2.84 1.60
CA ARG A 278 -8.66 3.34 0.33
C ARG A 278 -9.62 4.50 0.50
N GLN A 279 -10.27 4.60 1.67
CA GLN A 279 -11.12 5.73 2.06
C GLN A 279 -10.33 6.91 2.66
N GLY A 280 -8.99 6.81 2.72
CA GLY A 280 -8.13 7.82 3.34
C GLY A 280 -8.20 7.85 4.87
N LYS A 281 -8.70 6.77 5.48
CA LYS A 281 -8.69 6.63 6.94
C LYS A 281 -7.38 6.00 7.38
N ILE A 282 -6.95 6.37 8.58
CA ILE A 282 -5.80 5.76 9.26
C ILE A 282 -6.35 4.58 10.08
N PRO A 283 -6.16 3.32 9.65
CA PRO A 283 -6.63 2.18 10.41
C PRO A 283 -5.90 2.03 11.74
N LYS A 284 -6.59 1.43 12.71
CA LYS A 284 -5.96 0.99 13.96
C LYS A 284 -5.05 -0.22 13.67
N PRO A 285 -3.85 -0.28 14.29
CA PRO A 285 -2.97 -1.43 14.10
C PRO A 285 -3.62 -2.76 14.53
N ILE A 286 -3.39 -3.83 13.76
CA ILE A 286 -3.87 -5.19 14.06
C ILE A 286 -2.75 -6.22 13.92
N THR A 287 -2.72 -7.18 14.84
CA THR A 287 -1.90 -8.39 14.75
C THR A 287 -2.77 -9.57 14.35
N PHE A 288 -2.40 -10.25 13.27
CA PHE A 288 -3.00 -11.50 12.84
C PHE A 288 -2.11 -12.67 13.25
N GLY A 289 -2.69 -13.66 13.93
CA GLY A 289 -1.95 -14.83 14.43
C GLY A 289 -2.50 -16.14 13.89
N SER A 290 -1.63 -17.07 13.53
CA SER A 290 -2.03 -18.42 13.11
C SER A 290 -1.05 -19.49 13.58
N ILE A 291 -1.54 -20.61 14.11
CA ILE A 291 -0.74 -21.83 14.28
C ILE A 291 -0.58 -22.48 12.90
N SER A 292 0.43 -22.04 12.17
CA SER A 292 0.75 -22.54 10.85
C SER A 292 2.22 -22.34 10.52
N TYR A 293 2.75 -23.26 9.72
CA TYR A 293 4.12 -23.25 9.20
C TYR A 293 4.14 -23.45 7.68
N GLY A 294 2.99 -23.38 7.01
CA GLY A 294 2.85 -23.62 5.58
C GLY A 294 2.02 -22.53 4.90
N ASN A 295 1.14 -22.94 3.99
CA ASN A 295 0.40 -22.05 3.10
C ASN A 295 -0.36 -20.92 3.80
N THR A 296 -0.99 -21.17 4.95
CA THR A 296 -1.69 -20.11 5.69
C THR A 296 -0.71 -19.02 6.19
N ALA A 297 0.44 -19.40 6.75
CA ALA A 297 1.42 -18.43 7.23
C ALA A 297 2.03 -17.63 6.06
N ARG A 298 2.33 -18.30 4.94
CA ARG A 298 2.84 -17.65 3.72
C ARG A 298 1.86 -16.61 3.17
N SER A 299 0.61 -16.99 2.94
CA SER A 299 -0.43 -16.06 2.46
C SER A 299 -0.63 -14.90 3.43
N MET A 300 -0.69 -15.20 4.74
CA MET A 300 -0.85 -14.17 5.77
C MET A 300 0.27 -13.13 5.72
N GLY A 301 1.53 -13.57 5.69
CA GLY A 301 2.70 -12.70 5.58
C GLY A 301 2.68 -11.87 4.31
N TYR A 302 2.42 -12.49 3.15
CA TYR A 302 2.35 -11.80 1.87
C TYR A 302 1.33 -10.65 1.86
N TYR A 303 0.08 -10.91 2.25
CA TYR A 303 -0.96 -9.88 2.23
C TYR A 303 -0.75 -8.79 3.29
N VAL A 304 -0.21 -9.12 4.47
CA VAL A 304 0.18 -8.12 5.48
C VAL A 304 1.30 -7.22 4.96
N SER A 305 2.32 -7.79 4.32
CA SER A 305 3.42 -7.01 3.74
C SER A 305 2.92 -6.05 2.67
N LEU A 306 2.06 -6.51 1.75
CA LEU A 306 1.46 -5.63 0.73
C LEU A 306 0.59 -4.54 1.34
N LEU A 307 -0.18 -4.85 2.39
CA LEU A 307 -1.01 -3.87 3.08
C LEU A 307 -0.16 -2.77 3.73
N ASN A 308 0.93 -3.15 4.40
CA ASN A 308 1.86 -2.22 5.05
C ASN A 308 2.62 -1.38 4.02
N GLU A 309 3.07 -2.00 2.92
CA GLU A 309 3.73 -1.30 1.81
C GLU A 309 2.78 -0.27 1.19
N MET A 310 1.53 -0.67 0.95
CA MET A 310 0.50 0.25 0.47
C MET A 310 0.31 1.38 1.49
N ALA A 311 0.07 1.10 2.76
CA ALA A 311 -0.12 2.14 3.79
C ALA A 311 1.07 3.09 3.95
N GLY A 312 2.29 2.65 3.63
CA GLY A 312 3.53 3.38 3.88
C GLY A 312 3.99 3.35 5.35
N TYR A 313 3.35 2.52 6.19
CA TYR A 313 3.69 2.29 7.60
C TYR A 313 3.10 0.96 8.08
N GLU A 314 3.53 0.50 9.27
CA GLU A 314 3.05 -0.77 9.85
C GLU A 314 1.61 -0.64 10.39
N VAL A 315 0.62 -0.97 9.55
CA VAL A 315 -0.80 -1.05 9.93
C VAL A 315 -1.18 -2.43 10.43
N SER A 316 -0.42 -3.46 10.08
CA SER A 316 -0.71 -4.82 10.48
C SER A 316 0.54 -5.68 10.64
N ARG A 317 0.43 -6.77 11.39
CA ARG A 317 1.52 -7.71 11.62
C ARG A 317 1.05 -9.15 11.56
N ALA A 318 1.76 -9.98 10.81
CA ALA A 318 1.54 -11.41 10.70
C ALA A 318 2.40 -12.15 11.74
N VAL A 319 1.79 -13.04 12.53
CA VAL A 319 2.48 -13.86 13.54
C VAL A 319 2.22 -15.34 13.30
N ALA A 320 3.26 -16.09 12.94
CA ALA A 320 3.19 -17.53 12.74
C ALA A 320 3.67 -18.27 13.98
N PHE A 321 2.84 -19.17 14.51
CA PHE A 321 3.17 -19.99 15.67
C PHE A 321 3.67 -21.36 15.22
N ILE A 322 4.97 -21.62 15.40
CA ILE A 322 5.64 -22.79 14.80
C ILE A 322 6.23 -23.71 15.89
N PRO A 323 6.00 -25.03 15.81
CA PRO A 323 6.64 -25.99 16.70
C PRO A 323 8.16 -26.04 16.51
N PRO A 324 9.00 -25.90 17.57
CA PRO A 324 10.46 -25.92 17.44
C PRO A 324 11.02 -27.21 16.82
N LYS A 325 10.32 -28.34 17.01
CA LYS A 325 10.77 -29.65 16.48
C LYS A 325 10.51 -29.83 14.98
N LEU A 326 9.84 -28.87 14.33
CA LEU A 326 9.40 -29.00 12.94
C LEU A 326 10.55 -28.93 11.93
N GLU A 327 11.67 -28.27 12.27
CA GLU A 327 12.80 -28.00 11.36
C GLU A 327 13.38 -29.23 10.65
N LYS A 328 13.14 -30.43 11.19
CA LYS A 328 13.61 -31.71 10.64
C LYS A 328 12.68 -32.33 9.59
N LYS A 329 11.50 -31.76 9.34
CA LYS A 329 10.55 -32.28 8.34
C LYS A 329 10.95 -31.84 6.94
N THR A 330 10.63 -32.68 5.96
CA THR A 330 10.70 -32.37 4.53
C THR A 330 9.30 -32.52 3.95
N PHE A 331 8.93 -31.61 3.06
CA PHE A 331 7.66 -31.58 2.34
C PHE A 331 7.89 -31.93 0.86
N GLY A 332 6.87 -32.51 0.22
CA GLY A 332 6.95 -33.02 -1.15
C GLY A 332 7.13 -34.54 -1.21
N PRO A 333 7.47 -35.10 -2.39
CA PRO A 333 7.70 -34.38 -3.64
C PRO A 333 6.41 -33.78 -4.24
N ASP A 334 6.52 -32.70 -4.99
CA ASP A 334 5.43 -32.15 -5.83
C ASP A 334 5.42 -32.75 -7.26
N THR A 335 4.59 -32.21 -8.15
CA THR A 335 4.53 -32.62 -9.57
C THR A 335 5.85 -32.43 -10.34
N SER A 336 6.71 -31.50 -9.90
CA SER A 336 8.05 -31.30 -10.44
C SER A 336 9.11 -32.19 -9.77
N SER A 337 8.69 -33.02 -8.82
CA SER A 337 9.56 -33.86 -7.98
C SER A 337 10.45 -33.06 -7.03
N SER A 338 10.12 -31.79 -6.79
CA SER A 338 10.84 -30.93 -5.86
C SER A 338 10.43 -31.23 -4.42
N VAL A 339 11.39 -31.10 -3.50
CA VAL A 339 11.18 -31.23 -2.06
C VAL A 339 11.70 -29.98 -1.37
N VAL A 340 11.07 -29.59 -0.27
CA VAL A 340 11.49 -28.42 0.53
C VAL A 340 11.51 -28.78 2.00
N THR A 341 12.55 -28.37 2.71
CA THR A 341 12.68 -28.60 4.15
C THR A 341 11.86 -27.60 4.94
N ALA A 342 11.37 -27.99 6.11
CA ALA A 342 10.70 -27.07 7.02
C ALA A 342 11.61 -25.89 7.42
N LYS A 343 12.93 -26.12 7.50
CA LYS A 343 13.90 -25.04 7.75
C LYS A 343 13.88 -23.98 6.66
N GLU A 344 13.85 -24.37 5.39
CA GLU A 344 13.73 -23.44 4.26
C GLU A 344 12.42 -22.66 4.34
N VAL A 345 11.28 -23.37 4.50
CA VAL A 345 9.97 -22.73 4.64
C VAL A 345 9.96 -21.70 5.78
N ILE A 346 10.48 -22.05 6.96
CA ILE A 346 10.57 -21.13 8.11
C ILE A 346 11.47 -19.93 7.77
N GLY A 347 12.57 -20.15 7.03
CA GLY A 347 13.45 -19.09 6.54
C GLY A 347 12.68 -18.05 5.73
N HIS A 348 11.90 -18.49 4.73
CA HIS A 348 11.08 -17.57 3.93
C HIS A 348 9.97 -16.89 4.75
N LEU A 349 9.41 -17.58 5.74
CA LEU A 349 8.41 -16.98 6.62
C LEU A 349 9.00 -15.84 7.47
N HIS A 350 10.28 -15.88 7.83
CA HIS A 350 10.92 -14.77 8.57
C HIS A 350 10.93 -13.44 7.80
N ASP A 351 10.87 -13.48 6.47
CA ASP A 351 10.86 -12.27 5.63
C ASP A 351 9.52 -11.53 5.69
N THR A 352 8.43 -12.21 6.08
CA THR A 352 7.06 -11.68 6.00
C THR A 352 6.23 -11.87 7.26
N CYS A 353 6.70 -12.68 8.20
CA CYS A 353 6.01 -13.02 9.44
C CYS A 353 6.95 -12.94 10.65
N GLU A 354 6.36 -12.58 11.78
CA GLU A 354 6.98 -12.76 13.08
C GLU A 354 6.78 -14.19 13.57
N ILE A 355 7.88 -14.88 13.89
CA ILE A 355 7.83 -16.27 14.31
C ILE A 355 7.79 -16.37 15.84
N VAL A 356 6.80 -17.09 16.35
CA VAL A 356 6.65 -17.38 17.78
C VAL A 356 6.68 -18.89 18.00
N PRO A 357 7.65 -19.43 18.76
CA PRO A 357 7.71 -20.85 19.03
C PRO A 357 6.52 -21.31 19.89
N ILE A 358 5.89 -22.42 19.51
CA ILE A 358 4.73 -22.99 20.23
C ILE A 358 4.92 -24.48 20.50
N ASP A 359 4.58 -24.95 21.70
CA ASP A 359 4.71 -26.36 22.08
C ASP A 359 3.34 -27.04 22.13
N LEU A 360 2.92 -27.57 20.99
CA LEU A 360 1.61 -28.22 20.81
C LEU A 360 1.44 -29.50 21.64
N SER A 361 2.51 -30.02 22.26
CA SER A 361 2.44 -31.22 23.12
C SER A 361 1.90 -30.93 24.52
N LYS A 362 1.92 -29.67 24.95
CA LYS A 362 1.55 -29.28 26.32
C LYS A 362 0.04 -29.18 26.54
N LYS A 363 -0.67 -28.61 25.57
CA LYS A 363 -2.12 -28.39 25.62
C LYS A 363 -2.66 -27.98 24.26
N ILE A 364 -3.99 -28.01 24.15
CA ILE A 364 -4.72 -27.35 23.07
C ILE A 364 -4.67 -25.83 23.32
N TYR A 365 -4.20 -25.08 22.33
CA TYR A 365 -4.14 -23.62 22.40
C TYR A 365 -5.43 -23.03 21.86
N ARG A 366 -6.08 -22.19 22.67
CA ARG A 366 -7.23 -21.38 22.22
C ARG A 366 -6.77 -19.96 21.87
N SER A 367 -7.62 -19.18 21.22
CA SER A 367 -7.28 -17.82 20.76
C SER A 367 -6.67 -16.93 21.84
N LYS A 368 -7.16 -17.03 23.10
CA LYS A 368 -6.58 -16.27 24.22
C LYS A 368 -5.18 -16.71 24.60
N ASP A 369 -4.87 -18.00 24.49
CA ASP A 369 -3.53 -18.53 24.74
C ASP A 369 -2.54 -18.04 23.69
N ILE A 370 -2.96 -18.05 22.43
CA ILE A 370 -2.19 -17.60 21.27
C ILE A 370 -1.88 -16.10 21.40
N GLU A 371 -2.89 -15.28 21.73
CA GLU A 371 -2.72 -13.85 22.00
C GLU A 371 -1.70 -13.61 23.14
N ASN A 372 -1.87 -14.30 24.27
CA ASN A 372 -0.98 -14.15 25.43
C ASN A 372 0.46 -14.56 25.08
N LEU A 373 0.63 -15.59 24.25
CA LEU A 373 1.93 -16.05 23.80
C LEU A 373 2.60 -15.01 22.88
N ALA A 374 1.87 -14.43 21.91
CA ALA A 374 2.41 -13.33 21.10
C ALA A 374 2.78 -12.10 21.95
N LYS A 375 1.96 -11.75 22.96
CA LYS A 375 2.25 -10.66 23.90
C LYS A 375 3.52 -10.91 24.69
N LYS A 376 3.71 -12.12 25.21
CA LYS A 376 4.94 -12.53 25.93
C LYS A 376 6.19 -12.37 25.05
N HIS A 377 6.07 -12.62 23.75
CA HIS A 377 7.14 -12.46 22.77
C HIS A 377 7.24 -11.03 22.20
N LYS A 378 6.46 -10.07 22.70
CA LYS A 378 6.41 -8.67 22.25
C LYS A 378 6.12 -8.53 20.75
N LYS A 379 5.28 -9.42 20.21
CA LYS A 379 4.92 -9.44 18.78
C LYS A 379 3.57 -8.81 18.46
N VAL A 380 2.81 -8.36 19.46
CA VAL A 380 1.50 -7.74 19.23
C VAL A 380 1.63 -6.23 19.02
N ILE A 381 1.04 -5.75 17.93
CA ILE A 381 0.63 -4.36 17.69
C ILE A 381 -0.91 -4.29 17.69
N GLY A 382 -1.45 -3.35 18.47
CA GLY A 382 -2.89 -3.10 18.55
C GLY A 382 -3.74 -4.33 18.93
N GLU A 383 -4.83 -4.56 18.20
CA GLU A 383 -5.76 -5.67 18.43
C GLU A 383 -5.18 -7.00 17.93
N PHE A 384 -5.49 -8.13 18.59
CA PHE A 384 -5.05 -9.44 18.15
C PHE A 384 -6.21 -10.26 17.58
N VAL A 385 -6.03 -10.80 16.38
CA VAL A 385 -7.01 -11.63 15.68
C VAL A 385 -6.38 -12.99 15.40
N ASP A 386 -6.92 -14.04 16.02
CA ASP A 386 -6.55 -15.44 15.75
C ASP A 386 -7.31 -15.94 14.51
N ILE A 387 -6.56 -16.38 13.50
CA ILE A 387 -7.11 -16.93 12.25
C ILE A 387 -6.87 -18.44 12.10
N THR A 388 -6.40 -19.12 13.16
CA THR A 388 -6.08 -20.57 13.12
C THR A 388 -7.27 -21.41 12.67
N GLU A 389 -8.48 -21.02 13.08
CA GLU A 389 -9.74 -21.69 12.72
C GLU A 389 -10.57 -20.86 11.71
N GLY A 390 -9.92 -19.98 10.95
CA GLY A 390 -10.55 -19.07 10.00
C GLY A 390 -11.02 -17.76 10.63
N LEU A 391 -11.83 -17.01 9.87
CA LEU A 391 -12.41 -15.74 10.31
C LEU A 391 -13.88 -15.92 10.69
N ASN A 392 -14.44 -14.94 11.41
CA ASN A 392 -15.88 -14.87 11.68
C ASN A 392 -16.73 -14.52 10.44
N ARG A 393 -16.14 -14.53 9.24
CA ARG A 393 -16.80 -14.29 7.96
C ARG A 393 -16.36 -15.36 6.94
N PRO A 394 -17.20 -15.70 5.95
CA PRO A 394 -16.82 -16.64 4.91
C PRO A 394 -15.61 -16.14 4.11
N ALA A 395 -14.74 -17.06 3.72
CA ALA A 395 -13.56 -16.73 2.90
C ALA A 395 -13.38 -17.70 1.74
N TYR A 396 -13.57 -18.99 1.99
CA TYR A 396 -13.35 -20.05 1.01
C TYR A 396 -14.59 -20.40 0.20
N VAL A 397 -15.80 -20.07 0.68
CA VAL A 397 -17.06 -20.25 -0.08
C VAL A 397 -17.01 -19.63 -1.47
N ASN A 398 -16.23 -18.56 -1.64
CA ASN A 398 -16.07 -17.89 -2.93
C ASN A 398 -15.44 -18.81 -4.00
N ILE A 399 -14.71 -19.87 -3.62
CA ILE A 399 -14.17 -20.87 -4.58
C ILE A 399 -15.32 -21.56 -5.31
N ILE A 400 -16.34 -22.01 -4.56
CA ILE A 400 -17.45 -22.77 -5.14
C ILE A 400 -18.47 -21.86 -5.82
N ILE A 401 -18.71 -20.65 -5.27
CA ILE A 401 -19.53 -19.62 -5.92
C ILE A 401 -18.94 -19.27 -7.29
N GLU A 402 -17.64 -18.98 -7.34
CA GLU A 402 -16.95 -18.65 -8.58
C GLU A 402 -17.02 -19.80 -9.59
N ALA A 403 -16.79 -21.04 -9.13
CA ALA A 403 -16.86 -22.20 -10.00
C ALA A 403 -18.28 -22.42 -10.56
N ILE A 404 -19.29 -22.50 -9.70
CA ILE A 404 -20.66 -22.87 -10.09
C ILE A 404 -21.40 -21.72 -10.76
N GLU A 405 -21.40 -20.52 -10.17
CA GLU A 405 -22.24 -19.42 -10.64
C GLU A 405 -21.62 -18.64 -11.80
N GLN A 406 -20.29 -18.48 -11.79
CA GLN A 406 -19.61 -17.57 -12.71
C GLN A 406 -19.00 -18.31 -13.90
N GLN A 407 -18.37 -19.46 -13.65
CA GLN A 407 -17.58 -20.18 -14.65
C GLN A 407 -18.38 -21.32 -15.32
N LEU A 408 -18.99 -22.21 -14.54
CA LEU A 408 -19.72 -23.36 -15.07
C LEU A 408 -21.16 -23.01 -15.44
N ARG A 409 -21.83 -22.19 -14.62
CA ARG A 409 -23.27 -21.90 -14.71
C ARG A 409 -24.15 -23.15 -14.58
N PHE A 410 -23.62 -24.20 -13.95
CA PHE A 410 -24.35 -25.39 -13.55
C PHE A 410 -23.70 -26.00 -12.31
N SER A 411 -24.46 -26.83 -11.60
CA SER A 411 -23.98 -27.53 -10.40
C SER A 411 -23.41 -28.90 -10.78
N PRO A 412 -22.14 -29.22 -10.44
CA PRO A 412 -21.58 -30.55 -10.70
C PRO A 412 -22.28 -31.61 -9.83
N ASP A 413 -22.28 -32.87 -10.28
CA ASP A 413 -22.88 -33.97 -9.52
C ASP A 413 -22.07 -34.27 -8.24
N TYR A 414 -20.74 -34.13 -8.32
CA TYR A 414 -19.82 -34.34 -7.19
C TYR A 414 -18.85 -33.18 -7.05
N VAL A 415 -18.55 -32.80 -5.81
CA VAL A 415 -17.44 -31.90 -5.46
C VAL A 415 -16.53 -32.61 -4.48
N ILE A 416 -15.28 -32.83 -4.88
CA ILE A 416 -14.25 -33.46 -4.03
C ILE A 416 -13.43 -32.36 -3.36
N VAL A 417 -13.36 -32.39 -2.04
CA VAL A 417 -12.76 -31.30 -1.25
C VAL A 417 -11.65 -31.84 -0.34
N PRO A 418 -10.39 -31.38 -0.51
CA PRO A 418 -9.33 -31.65 0.45
C PRO A 418 -9.68 -31.15 1.86
N PHE A 419 -9.47 -32.00 2.85
CA PHE A 419 -9.87 -31.82 4.24
C PHE A 419 -8.64 -31.83 5.15
N GLY A 420 -8.21 -30.64 5.57
CA GLY A 420 -7.23 -30.46 6.66
C GLY A 420 -7.96 -30.02 7.94
N ALA A 421 -8.09 -28.70 8.13
CA ALA A 421 -8.86 -28.11 9.23
C ALA A 421 -10.38 -28.04 8.97
N GLY A 422 -10.85 -28.54 7.83
CA GLY A 422 -12.28 -28.61 7.49
C GLY A 422 -12.97 -27.31 7.08
N ILE A 423 -12.36 -26.12 7.24
CA ILE A 423 -13.02 -24.82 6.93
C ILE A 423 -13.52 -24.74 5.48
N LEU A 424 -12.66 -25.08 4.51
CA LEU A 424 -13.03 -25.11 3.07
C LEU A 424 -14.21 -26.05 2.84
N CYS A 425 -14.12 -27.29 3.35
CA CYS A 425 -15.16 -28.30 3.19
C CYS A 425 -16.49 -27.88 3.82
N ASN A 426 -16.45 -27.32 5.04
CA ASN A 426 -17.63 -26.81 5.71
C ASN A 426 -18.32 -25.73 4.90
N GLU A 427 -17.57 -24.76 4.35
CA GLU A 427 -18.15 -23.68 3.55
C GLU A 427 -18.70 -24.16 2.20
N VAL A 428 -18.12 -25.20 1.60
CA VAL A 428 -18.69 -25.84 0.39
C VAL A 428 -19.99 -26.58 0.72
N ILE A 429 -20.03 -27.35 1.82
CA ILE A 429 -21.25 -28.06 2.26
C ILE A 429 -22.35 -27.05 2.60
N ASP A 430 -22.04 -25.99 3.34
CA ASP A 430 -22.98 -24.92 3.67
C ASP A 430 -23.61 -24.35 2.40
N TYR A 431 -22.78 -24.03 1.40
CA TYR A 431 -23.26 -23.48 0.14
C TYR A 431 -24.18 -24.46 -0.60
N VAL A 432 -23.80 -25.74 -0.68
CA VAL A 432 -24.61 -26.79 -1.33
C VAL A 432 -25.97 -26.94 -0.64
N ASP A 433 -25.99 -26.98 0.69
CA ASP A 433 -27.21 -27.16 1.49
C ASP A 433 -28.13 -25.93 1.43
N GLU A 434 -27.57 -24.73 1.62
CA GLU A 434 -28.29 -23.45 1.59
C GLU A 434 -28.94 -23.21 0.21
N HIS A 435 -28.27 -23.60 -0.87
CA HIS A 435 -28.76 -23.46 -2.24
C HIS A 435 -29.54 -24.69 -2.75
N LYS A 436 -29.71 -25.72 -1.90
CA LYS A 436 -30.43 -26.97 -2.21
C LYS A 436 -29.92 -27.66 -3.48
N LEU A 437 -28.61 -27.64 -3.68
CA LEU A 437 -27.97 -28.27 -4.84
C LEU A 437 -28.02 -29.79 -4.69
N LYS A 438 -28.14 -30.51 -5.81
CA LYS A 438 -28.07 -31.99 -5.82
C LYS A 438 -26.64 -32.54 -5.70
N THR A 439 -25.67 -31.64 -5.64
CA THR A 439 -24.24 -31.94 -5.54
C THR A 439 -23.92 -32.78 -4.31
N LYS A 440 -23.16 -33.84 -4.49
CA LYS A 440 -22.58 -34.60 -3.38
C LYS A 440 -21.18 -34.09 -3.08
N VAL A 441 -20.93 -33.68 -1.84
CA VAL A 441 -19.61 -33.26 -1.38
C VAL A 441 -18.87 -34.47 -0.79
N ILE A 442 -17.66 -34.74 -1.28
CA ILE A 442 -16.80 -35.84 -0.82
C ILE A 442 -15.52 -35.25 -0.20
N PRO A 443 -15.42 -35.19 1.14
CA PRO A 443 -14.23 -34.72 1.84
C PRO A 443 -13.13 -35.78 1.84
N VAL A 444 -11.87 -35.39 1.63
CA VAL A 444 -10.72 -36.30 1.59
C VAL A 444 -9.57 -35.85 2.49
N SER A 445 -8.96 -36.76 3.24
CA SER A 445 -7.84 -36.47 4.15
C SER A 445 -6.88 -37.66 4.20
N SER A 446 -5.63 -37.43 4.62
CA SER A 446 -4.61 -38.47 4.72
C SER A 446 -4.69 -39.30 6.00
N GLY A 447 -5.28 -38.80 7.09
CA GLY A 447 -5.26 -39.47 8.40
C GLY A 447 -3.88 -39.70 9.06
N ASP A 448 -2.78 -39.62 8.31
CA ASP A 448 -1.42 -39.93 8.79
C ASP A 448 -0.63 -38.63 9.07
N PRO A 449 -0.02 -38.45 10.25
CA PRO A 449 0.89 -37.32 10.54
C PRO A 449 2.21 -37.31 9.74
N ASN A 450 2.56 -38.43 9.10
CA ASN A 450 3.79 -38.64 8.31
C ASN A 450 3.56 -38.67 6.80
N THR A 451 2.32 -38.49 6.35
CA THR A 451 1.98 -38.38 4.93
C THR A 451 2.82 -37.32 4.20
N ILE A 452 3.03 -37.52 2.91
CA ILE A 452 3.54 -36.47 2.02
C ILE A 452 2.60 -35.26 1.89
N ALA A 453 1.29 -35.44 2.15
CA ALA A 453 0.27 -34.38 2.13
C ALA A 453 -0.05 -33.85 3.54
N VAL A 454 0.98 -33.47 4.29
CA VAL A 454 0.89 -33.15 5.73
C VAL A 454 -0.15 -32.07 6.06
N MET A 455 -0.51 -31.21 5.11
CA MET A 455 -1.53 -30.17 5.30
C MET A 455 -2.96 -30.74 5.42
N LEU A 456 -3.16 -32.01 5.08
CA LEU A 456 -4.41 -32.73 5.25
C LEU A 456 -4.54 -33.40 6.62
N TYR A 457 -3.46 -33.46 7.40
CA TYR A 457 -3.51 -34.06 8.73
C TYR A 457 -4.19 -33.12 9.74
N GLY A 458 -5.43 -33.44 10.11
CA GLY A 458 -6.28 -32.64 10.99
C GLY A 458 -6.85 -33.40 12.19
N PRO A 459 -6.02 -33.87 13.15
CA PRO A 459 -6.44 -34.79 14.24
C PRO A 459 -7.46 -34.19 15.22
N ILE A 460 -7.61 -32.87 15.21
CA ILE A 460 -8.62 -32.17 16.02
C ILE A 460 -10.02 -32.33 15.39
N TRP A 461 -10.10 -32.38 14.06
CA TRP A 461 -11.36 -32.23 13.31
C TRP A 461 -11.92 -33.54 12.80
N VAL A 462 -11.12 -34.60 12.77
CA VAL A 462 -11.52 -35.94 12.34
C VAL A 462 -10.80 -36.96 13.21
N ASP A 463 -11.40 -38.13 13.40
CA ASP A 463 -10.72 -39.27 14.01
C ASP A 463 -9.68 -39.84 13.03
N THR A 464 -8.44 -39.36 13.13
CA THR A 464 -7.38 -39.74 12.20
C THR A 464 -6.95 -41.20 12.34
N GLU A 465 -7.09 -41.79 13.53
CA GLU A 465 -6.80 -43.21 13.74
C GLU A 465 -7.86 -44.08 13.06
N GLU A 466 -9.15 -43.76 13.28
CA GLU A 466 -10.23 -44.45 12.61
C GLU A 466 -10.17 -44.24 11.09
N LEU A 467 -9.86 -43.02 10.64
CA LEU A 467 -9.71 -42.68 9.22
C LEU A 467 -8.64 -43.55 8.56
N PHE A 468 -7.48 -43.68 9.22
CA PHE A 468 -6.37 -44.49 8.72
C PHE A 468 -6.71 -45.99 8.71
N VAL A 469 -7.34 -46.51 9.77
CA VAL A 469 -7.63 -47.96 9.90
C VAL A 469 -8.81 -48.40 9.04
N LYS A 470 -9.89 -47.63 9.00
CA LYS A 470 -11.15 -48.00 8.31
C LYS A 470 -11.28 -47.38 6.92
N GLY A 471 -10.39 -46.47 6.56
CA GLY A 471 -10.46 -45.70 5.32
C GLY A 471 -11.51 -44.58 5.32
N GLN A 472 -12.22 -44.38 6.44
CA GLN A 472 -13.21 -43.32 6.63
C GLN A 472 -13.43 -43.02 8.11
N ALA A 473 -13.81 -41.79 8.43
CA ALA A 473 -14.19 -41.36 9.79
C ALA A 473 -15.19 -40.21 9.75
N LEU A 474 -15.94 -40.03 10.84
CA LEU A 474 -16.81 -38.86 10.99
C LEU A 474 -16.02 -37.64 11.48
N THR A 475 -16.41 -36.46 11.01
CA THR A 475 -15.90 -35.19 11.55
C THR A 475 -16.26 -35.01 13.02
N ARG A 476 -15.38 -34.36 13.79
CA ARG A 476 -15.52 -34.05 15.21
C ARG A 476 -16.07 -32.63 15.46
N HIS A 477 -16.99 -32.15 14.62
CA HIS A 477 -17.59 -30.84 14.80
C HIS A 477 -18.40 -30.77 16.10
N GLU A 478 -18.34 -29.64 16.80
CA GLU A 478 -19.31 -29.35 17.85
C GLU A 478 -20.71 -29.23 17.23
N PRO A 479 -21.79 -29.63 17.93
CA PRO A 479 -23.15 -29.57 17.38
C PRO A 479 -23.58 -28.18 16.93
N ILE A 480 -22.94 -27.13 17.48
CA ILE A 480 -23.14 -25.74 17.13
C ILE A 480 -21.75 -25.15 16.83
N ASP A 481 -21.54 -24.61 15.62
CA ASP A 481 -20.26 -23.99 15.26
C ASP A 481 -20.12 -22.58 15.89
N LYS A 482 -18.93 -21.97 15.77
CA LYS A 482 -18.67 -20.62 16.29
C LYS A 482 -19.60 -19.52 15.74
N LYS A 483 -20.32 -19.80 14.64
CA LYS A 483 -21.30 -18.90 14.03
C LYS A 483 -22.73 -19.21 14.49
N GLY A 484 -22.91 -20.14 15.43
CA GLY A 484 -24.21 -20.54 15.96
C GLY A 484 -24.96 -21.53 15.06
N ARG A 485 -24.32 -22.09 14.03
CA ARG A 485 -24.98 -22.99 13.08
C ARG A 485 -24.95 -24.42 13.58
N HIS A 486 -26.07 -25.12 13.43
CA HIS A 486 -26.11 -26.55 13.71
C HIS A 486 -25.28 -27.33 12.71
N ARG A 487 -24.40 -28.21 13.20
CA ARG A 487 -23.52 -29.03 12.38
C ARG A 487 -23.85 -30.50 12.53
N THR A 488 -24.18 -31.12 11.42
CA THR A 488 -24.23 -32.58 11.31
C THR A 488 -22.85 -33.09 10.96
N GLN A 489 -22.39 -34.12 11.67
CA GLN A 489 -21.13 -34.79 11.35
C GLN A 489 -21.27 -35.47 9.98
N TYR A 490 -20.21 -35.41 9.18
CA TYR A 490 -20.16 -36.05 7.87
C TYR A 490 -18.91 -36.91 7.73
N THR A 491 -18.95 -37.83 6.78
CA THR A 491 -17.86 -38.77 6.52
C THR A 491 -16.72 -38.08 5.76
N VAL A 492 -15.50 -38.29 6.23
CA VAL A 492 -14.25 -37.96 5.56
C VAL A 492 -13.61 -39.26 5.09
N TYR A 493 -13.07 -39.27 3.87
CA TYR A 493 -12.46 -40.45 3.26
C TYR A 493 -10.93 -40.37 3.26
N HIS A 494 -10.28 -41.49 3.53
CA HIS A 494 -8.84 -41.60 3.55
C HIS A 494 -8.26 -41.65 2.13
N VAL A 495 -7.17 -40.92 1.90
CA VAL A 495 -6.30 -41.06 0.73
C VAL A 495 -4.89 -41.46 1.16
N THR A 496 -4.32 -42.48 0.51
CA THR A 496 -2.96 -42.95 0.82
C THR A 496 -1.89 -42.15 0.08
N ASP A 497 -0.65 -42.22 0.53
CA ASP A 497 0.48 -41.60 -0.17
C ASP A 497 0.68 -42.20 -1.58
N GLU A 498 0.41 -43.49 -1.78
CA GLU A 498 0.45 -44.11 -3.11
C GLU A 498 -0.64 -43.54 -4.04
N GLU A 499 -1.86 -43.34 -3.54
CA GLU A 499 -2.95 -42.73 -4.29
C GLU A 499 -2.62 -41.27 -4.65
N ILE A 500 -2.01 -40.52 -3.73
CA ILE A 500 -1.57 -39.14 -3.94
C ILE A 500 -0.43 -39.09 -4.98
N CYS A 501 0.56 -39.97 -4.89
CA CYS A 501 1.64 -40.05 -5.89
C CYS A 501 1.10 -40.39 -7.28
N SER A 502 0.16 -41.33 -7.36
CA SER A 502 -0.54 -41.66 -8.61
C SER A 502 -1.27 -40.44 -9.17
N ALA A 503 -2.01 -39.71 -8.31
CA ALA A 503 -2.70 -38.48 -8.70
C ALA A 503 -1.76 -37.38 -9.20
N MET A 504 -0.62 -37.16 -8.55
CA MET A 504 0.38 -36.19 -8.99
C MET A 504 0.95 -36.56 -10.37
N ASN A 505 1.17 -37.85 -10.66
CA ASN A 505 1.60 -38.29 -11.97
C ASN A 505 0.55 -38.00 -13.06
N GLU A 506 -0.73 -38.22 -12.77
CA GLU A 506 -1.83 -37.88 -13.69
C GLU A 506 -1.96 -36.38 -13.92
N LEU A 507 -1.82 -35.55 -12.87
CA LEU A 507 -1.80 -34.08 -12.99
C LEU A 507 -0.62 -33.61 -13.84
N LYS A 508 0.57 -34.17 -13.62
CA LYS A 508 1.78 -33.87 -14.40
C LYS A 508 1.61 -34.18 -15.89
N LYS A 509 1.05 -35.35 -16.24
CA LYS A 509 0.74 -35.70 -17.65
C LYS A 509 -0.19 -34.67 -18.30
N ASN A 510 -1.06 -34.06 -17.50
CA ASN A 510 -2.00 -33.03 -17.93
C ASN A 510 -1.43 -31.60 -17.86
N ASN A 511 -0.16 -31.41 -17.50
CA ASN A 511 0.51 -30.11 -17.30
C ASN A 511 -0.19 -29.26 -16.23
N ILE A 512 -0.57 -29.90 -15.12
CA ILE A 512 -1.17 -29.25 -13.96
C ILE A 512 -0.20 -29.42 -12.80
N ASP A 513 0.21 -28.29 -12.23
CA ASP A 513 1.11 -28.26 -11.09
C ASP A 513 0.33 -28.35 -9.78
N ALA A 514 0.82 -29.18 -8.87
CA ALA A 514 0.21 -29.37 -7.57
C ALA A 514 1.23 -29.85 -6.53
N GLU A 515 1.04 -29.39 -5.30
CA GLU A 515 1.64 -30.04 -4.14
C GLU A 515 0.82 -31.31 -3.75
N PRO A 516 1.35 -32.23 -2.93
CA PRO A 516 0.63 -33.45 -2.54
C PRO A 516 -0.78 -33.20 -1.99
N SER A 517 -0.96 -32.16 -1.18
CA SER A 517 -2.27 -31.78 -0.63
C SER A 517 -3.25 -31.33 -1.72
N GLY A 518 -2.76 -30.62 -2.73
CA GLY A 518 -3.53 -30.19 -3.90
C GLY A 518 -3.98 -31.35 -4.79
N ALA A 519 -3.20 -32.44 -4.82
CA ALA A 519 -3.53 -33.65 -5.58
C ALA A 519 -4.52 -34.60 -4.89
N SER A 520 -4.82 -34.40 -3.60
CA SER A 520 -5.63 -35.34 -2.82
C SER A 520 -7.07 -35.52 -3.33
N GLY A 521 -7.68 -34.47 -3.88
CA GLY A 521 -9.01 -34.57 -4.49
C GLY A 521 -9.01 -35.42 -5.76
N ILE A 522 -7.88 -35.55 -6.45
CA ILE A 522 -7.70 -36.47 -7.60
C ILE A 522 -7.43 -37.89 -7.11
N ALA A 523 -6.73 -38.05 -5.98
CA ALA A 523 -6.33 -39.35 -5.44
C ALA A 523 -7.50 -40.29 -5.15
N ILE A 524 -8.66 -39.76 -4.73
CA ILE A 524 -9.84 -40.58 -4.40
C ILE A 524 -10.67 -41.01 -5.60
N LEU A 525 -10.42 -40.46 -6.79
CA LEU A 525 -11.34 -40.56 -7.93
C LEU A 525 -11.59 -42.01 -8.38
N ASN A 526 -10.57 -42.86 -8.32
CA ASN A 526 -10.66 -44.29 -8.65
C ASN A 526 -11.60 -45.08 -7.71
N ARG A 527 -11.91 -44.54 -6.52
CA ARG A 527 -12.75 -45.14 -5.49
C ARG A 527 -14.15 -44.55 -5.43
N LEU A 528 -14.49 -43.57 -6.27
CA LEU A 528 -15.81 -42.95 -6.25
C LEU A 528 -16.95 -43.94 -6.44
N LYS A 529 -16.77 -44.99 -7.26
CA LYS A 529 -17.77 -46.06 -7.43
C LYS A 529 -17.97 -46.90 -6.17
N THR A 530 -16.92 -47.08 -5.37
CA THR A 530 -16.97 -47.78 -4.09
C THR A 530 -17.62 -46.92 -3.02
N ILE A 531 -17.34 -45.62 -3.02
CA ILE A 531 -17.91 -44.63 -2.09
C ILE A 531 -19.40 -44.40 -2.40
N ASP A 532 -19.76 -44.28 -3.68
CA ASP A 532 -21.12 -44.14 -4.15
C ASP A 532 -21.40 -45.11 -5.30
N PRO A 533 -22.13 -46.22 -5.05
CA PRO A 533 -22.49 -47.19 -6.08
C PRO A 533 -23.26 -46.61 -7.26
N ASN A 534 -23.89 -45.44 -7.11
CA ASN A 534 -24.60 -44.76 -8.21
C ASN A 534 -23.67 -43.96 -9.11
N PHE A 535 -22.41 -43.73 -8.72
CA PHE A 535 -21.46 -42.99 -9.55
C PHE A 535 -21.29 -43.65 -10.92
N ASN A 536 -21.34 -42.86 -11.99
CA ASN A 536 -21.08 -43.30 -13.35
C ASN A 536 -20.03 -42.36 -13.97
N PRO A 537 -18.80 -42.82 -14.25
CA PRO A 537 -17.71 -41.99 -14.77
C PRO A 537 -17.98 -41.45 -16.18
N ASP A 538 -18.95 -42.02 -16.91
CA ASP A 538 -19.32 -41.58 -18.25
C ASP A 538 -20.34 -40.43 -18.27
N ILE A 539 -21.08 -40.24 -17.18
CA ILE A 539 -22.24 -39.34 -17.12
C ILE A 539 -22.01 -38.23 -16.09
N HIS A 540 -21.59 -38.59 -14.88
CA HIS A 540 -21.52 -37.63 -13.80
C HIS A 540 -20.36 -36.64 -13.96
N THR A 541 -20.64 -35.38 -13.67
CA THR A 541 -19.64 -34.32 -13.61
C THR A 541 -19.02 -34.27 -12.23
N VAL A 542 -17.68 -34.29 -12.18
CA VAL A 542 -16.90 -34.23 -10.94
C VAL A 542 -16.06 -32.97 -10.94
N LEU A 543 -16.23 -32.12 -9.94
CA LEU A 543 -15.34 -31.00 -9.67
C LEU A 543 -14.41 -31.36 -8.52
N THR A 544 -13.11 -31.20 -8.71
CA THR A 544 -12.11 -31.29 -7.64
C THR A 544 -11.42 -29.95 -7.44
N ILE A 545 -10.84 -29.73 -6.26
CA ILE A 545 -10.13 -28.49 -5.92
C ILE A 545 -8.64 -28.78 -5.78
N ASN A 546 -7.83 -28.28 -6.70
CA ASN A 546 -6.38 -28.20 -6.51
C ASN A 546 -6.10 -27.03 -5.56
N THR A 547 -5.71 -27.32 -4.31
CA THR A 547 -5.54 -26.30 -3.27
C THR A 547 -4.26 -25.47 -3.41
N GLY A 548 -3.32 -25.88 -4.26
CA GLY A 548 -2.11 -25.10 -4.49
C GLY A 548 -0.91 -25.93 -4.93
N ASP A 549 0.16 -25.22 -5.25
CA ASP A 549 1.46 -25.73 -5.67
C ASP A 549 2.61 -24.92 -5.05
N SER A 550 2.32 -24.21 -3.96
CA SER A 550 3.24 -23.28 -3.29
C SER A 550 4.58 -23.89 -2.87
N LEU A 551 4.64 -25.20 -2.60
CA LEU A 551 5.91 -25.90 -2.32
C LEU A 551 6.93 -25.76 -3.46
N LEU A 552 6.48 -25.56 -4.71
CA LEU A 552 7.34 -25.28 -5.89
C LEU A 552 8.04 -23.94 -5.83
N ASN A 553 7.55 -23.02 -5.01
CA ASN A 553 7.90 -21.60 -5.05
C ASN A 553 8.56 -21.12 -3.75
N TYR A 554 9.19 -22.03 -3.00
CA TYR A 554 10.11 -21.69 -1.91
C TYR A 554 11.54 -21.59 -2.44
#